data_AF-A0A668VMD7-F1
#
_entry.id   AF-A0A668VMD7-F1
#
_cell.length_a   1.000
_cell.length_b   1.000
_cell.length_c   1.000
_cell.angle_alpha   90.00
_cell.angle_beta   90.00
_cell.angle_gamma   90.00
#
_symmetry.space_group_name_H-M   'P 1'
#
loop_
_entity.id
_entity.type
_entity.pdbx_description
1 polymer ?
#
loop_
_entity_poly.entity_id
_entity_poly.type
_entity_poly.pdbx_seq_one_letter_code
_entity_poly.pdbx_strand_id
1 'polypeptide(L)'
;LRDFHRSAPAAVQMTVRDALNQAMDEELERDERVFLLGEEVAQYDGAYKVSRGLWKKYGDKRIIDTPISEINVLLQAGLRPICEFMTFNFSMQAIDQIINSAAKTYYMSAGLQSVPIVFRGPNGASAGVAAQHSQCFAAWYGHCPGLKVVSPWNSEDAKGLLKSAIRDENPVVVLENELLYGVPFEMSEEAQSKDFTIPIGKAKIERQGDSGQWTLFWSSQHLCVNSVTNLT
;
A
#
# COMPACT_ATOMS: atom_id res chain seq x y z
N LEU A 1 -1.05 -50.12 0.39
CA LEU A 1 -0.25 -48.87 0.49
C LEU A 1 -1.16 -47.84 1.14
N ARG A 2 -0.88 -47.43 2.38
CA ARG A 2 -1.70 -46.46 3.11
C ARG A 2 -1.34 -45.08 2.60
N ASP A 3 -2.31 -44.38 2.00
CA ASP A 3 -2.17 -42.97 1.65
C ASP A 3 -2.03 -42.17 2.95
N PHE A 4 -0.83 -41.60 3.15
CA PHE A 4 -0.61 -40.59 4.16
C PHE A 4 -1.31 -39.33 3.68
N HIS A 5 -2.41 -38.96 4.35
CA HIS A 5 -2.93 -37.60 4.28
C HIS A 5 -1.81 -36.64 4.69
N ARG A 6 -1.27 -35.91 3.71
CA ARG A 6 -0.52 -34.68 4.00
C ARG A 6 -1.51 -33.74 4.69
N SER A 7 -1.30 -33.50 5.98
CA SER A 7 -1.89 -32.35 6.66
C SER A 7 -1.49 -31.11 5.87
N ALA A 8 -2.46 -30.26 5.50
CA ALA A 8 -2.15 -28.94 4.97
C ALA A 8 -1.19 -28.23 5.95
N PRO A 9 -0.12 -27.57 5.46
CA PRO A 9 0.77 -26.84 6.35
C PRO A 9 -0.04 -25.80 7.15
N ALA A 10 0.39 -25.56 8.39
CA ALA A 10 -0.26 -24.57 9.24
C ALA A 10 -0.25 -23.19 8.55
N ALA A 11 -1.41 -22.54 8.47
CA ALA A 11 -1.54 -21.22 7.86
C ALA A 11 -0.64 -20.22 8.58
N VAL A 12 0.25 -19.57 7.83
CA VAL A 12 1.15 -18.54 8.37
C VAL A 12 0.34 -17.28 8.61
N GLN A 13 0.32 -16.81 9.84
CA GLN A 13 -0.31 -15.54 10.22
C GLN A 13 0.68 -14.40 9.99
N MET A 14 0.21 -13.32 9.35
CA MET A 14 1.01 -12.13 9.08
C MET A 14 0.19 -10.88 9.37
N THR A 15 0.78 -9.89 10.03
CA THR A 15 0.12 -8.59 10.20
C THR A 15 0.17 -7.78 8.92
N VAL A 16 -0.78 -6.87 8.71
CA VAL A 16 -0.76 -5.95 7.55
C VAL A 16 0.53 -5.15 7.51
N ARG A 17 1.04 -4.72 8.67
CA ARG A 17 2.34 -4.03 8.79
C ARG A 17 3.49 -4.89 8.26
N ASP A 18 3.56 -6.14 8.68
CA ASP A 18 4.65 -7.04 8.25
C ASP A 18 4.52 -7.39 6.77
N ALA A 19 3.30 -7.49 6.23
CA ALA A 19 3.05 -7.71 4.82
C ALA A 19 3.52 -6.54 3.93
N LEU A 20 3.26 -5.30 4.35
CA LEU A 20 3.77 -4.09 3.69
C LEU A 20 5.30 -4.02 3.76
N ASN A 21 5.88 -4.32 4.94
CA ASN A 21 7.32 -4.39 5.12
C ASN A 21 7.96 -5.42 4.17
N GLN A 22 7.40 -6.64 4.12
CA GLN A 22 7.88 -7.71 3.25
C GLN A 22 7.76 -7.35 1.78
N ALA A 23 6.67 -6.70 1.36
CA ALA A 23 6.53 -6.20 -0.01
C ALA A 23 7.64 -5.21 -0.38
N MET A 24 7.92 -4.23 0.47
CA MET A 24 9.00 -3.28 0.24
C MET A 24 10.37 -3.96 0.24
N ASP A 25 10.63 -4.85 1.20
CA ASP A 25 11.90 -5.57 1.29
C ASP A 25 12.19 -6.37 0.01
N GLU A 26 11.21 -7.12 -0.48
CA GLU A 26 11.34 -7.93 -1.69
C GLU A 26 11.55 -7.08 -2.95
N GLU A 27 10.87 -5.94 -3.09
CA GLU A 27 11.05 -5.07 -4.25
C GLU A 27 12.35 -4.24 -4.19
N LEU A 28 12.81 -3.86 -2.99
CA LEU A 28 14.11 -3.22 -2.79
C LEU A 28 15.28 -4.16 -3.13
N GLU A 29 15.15 -5.44 -2.77
CA GLU A 29 16.09 -6.50 -3.16
C GLU A 29 16.09 -6.73 -4.67
N ARG A 30 14.90 -6.71 -5.29
CA ARG A 30 14.70 -7.02 -6.71
C ARG A 30 15.20 -5.93 -7.66
N ASP A 31 15.03 -4.66 -7.32
CA ASP A 31 15.32 -3.55 -8.22
C ASP A 31 16.07 -2.42 -7.50
N GLU A 32 17.33 -2.20 -7.91
CA GLU A 32 18.22 -1.19 -7.33
C GLU A 32 17.71 0.25 -7.50
N ARG A 33 16.77 0.47 -8.42
CA ARG A 33 16.15 1.78 -8.70
C ARG A 33 15.03 2.12 -7.72
N VAL A 34 14.53 1.13 -6.97
CA VAL A 34 13.47 1.32 -5.96
C VAL A 34 14.08 1.92 -4.71
N PHE A 35 13.48 2.94 -4.12
CA PHE A 35 13.96 3.49 -2.84
C PHE A 35 12.78 4.09 -2.08
N LEU A 36 12.87 4.11 -0.75
CA LEU A 36 11.87 4.69 0.14
C LEU A 36 12.34 6.07 0.61
N LEU A 37 11.45 7.05 0.54
CA LEU A 37 11.65 8.37 1.13
C LEU A 37 10.41 8.83 1.89
N GLY A 38 10.62 9.57 2.97
CA GLY A 38 9.56 10.16 3.77
C GLY A 38 10.06 10.58 5.14
N GLU A 39 9.17 11.12 5.96
CA GLU A 39 9.50 11.50 7.33
C GLU A 39 9.62 10.26 8.22
N GLU A 40 10.72 10.14 8.95
CA GLU A 40 10.98 9.09 9.94
C GLU A 40 11.00 7.65 9.38
N VAL A 41 11.09 7.47 8.06
CA VAL A 41 11.09 6.15 7.42
C VAL A 41 12.37 5.35 7.65
N ALA A 42 13.49 6.01 7.97
CA ALA A 42 14.81 5.39 8.04
C ALA A 42 15.25 5.11 9.48
N GLN A 43 15.86 6.07 10.17
CA GLN A 43 16.49 5.83 11.47
C GLN A 43 15.48 5.53 12.58
N TYR A 44 14.24 6.00 12.43
CA TYR A 44 13.15 5.76 13.36
C TYR A 44 12.35 4.48 13.08
N ASP A 45 12.77 3.67 12.08
CA ASP A 45 12.08 2.47 11.64
C ASP A 45 10.63 2.71 11.13
N GLY A 46 10.29 3.95 10.75
CA GLY A 46 8.95 4.36 10.33
C GLY A 46 8.06 4.78 11.51
N ALA A 47 7.25 5.83 11.31
CA ALA A 47 6.31 6.35 12.32
C ALA A 47 5.38 5.23 12.87
N TYR A 48 4.90 4.36 11.98
CA TYR A 48 4.04 3.20 12.32
C TYR A 48 4.75 1.85 12.23
N LYS A 49 6.09 1.84 12.17
CA LYS A 49 6.93 0.64 12.08
C LYS A 49 6.77 -0.20 10.81
N VAL A 50 6.23 0.39 9.74
CA VAL A 50 6.05 -0.28 8.44
C VAL A 50 7.39 -0.50 7.72
N SER A 51 8.34 0.42 7.85
CA SER A 51 9.68 0.33 7.23
C SER A 51 10.76 -0.26 8.15
N ARG A 52 10.36 -0.86 9.29
CA ARG A 52 11.28 -1.39 10.31
C ARG A 52 12.35 -2.30 9.71
N GLY A 53 13.61 -2.04 10.05
CA GLY A 53 14.77 -2.84 9.65
C GLY A 53 15.26 -2.61 8.22
N LEU A 54 14.51 -1.91 7.36
CA LEU A 54 14.91 -1.67 5.97
C LEU A 54 16.13 -0.76 5.89
N TRP A 55 16.19 0.31 6.69
CA TRP A 55 17.36 1.20 6.70
C TRP A 55 18.64 0.47 7.12
N LYS A 56 18.56 -0.36 8.15
CA LYS A 56 19.70 -1.20 8.58
C LYS A 56 20.18 -2.15 7.48
N LYS A 57 19.27 -2.63 6.61
CA LYS A 57 19.58 -3.56 5.51
C LYS A 57 20.13 -2.86 4.27
N TYR A 58 19.55 -1.71 3.88
CA TYR A 58 19.83 -1.07 2.59
C TYR A 58 20.58 0.28 2.67
N GLY A 59 20.66 0.88 3.85
CA GLY A 59 21.41 2.10 4.13
C GLY A 59 20.79 3.40 3.57
N ASP A 60 21.52 4.50 3.79
CA ASP A 60 21.05 5.88 3.57
C ASP A 60 20.72 6.23 2.11
N LYS A 61 21.22 5.45 1.15
CA LYS A 61 20.92 5.69 -0.28
C LYS A 61 19.55 5.15 -0.71
N ARG A 62 19.02 4.18 0.02
CA ARG A 62 17.81 3.44 -0.36
C ARG A 62 16.63 3.72 0.56
N ILE A 63 16.90 4.09 1.82
CA ILE A 63 15.88 4.46 2.80
C ILE A 63 16.26 5.84 3.34
N ILE A 64 15.50 6.87 2.97
CA ILE A 64 15.89 8.28 3.10
C ILE A 64 14.89 9.01 3.99
N ASP A 65 15.35 9.50 5.14
CA ASP A 65 14.59 10.45 5.96
C ASP A 65 14.55 11.82 5.28
N THR A 66 13.36 12.39 5.14
CA THR A 66 13.16 13.74 4.61
C THR A 66 12.86 14.74 5.73
N PRO A 67 13.18 16.04 5.54
CA PRO A 67 12.63 17.11 6.39
C PRO A 67 11.09 17.10 6.35
N ILE A 68 10.46 17.78 7.31
CA ILE A 68 8.99 17.98 7.37
C ILE A 68 8.56 18.92 6.24
N SER A 69 8.45 18.36 5.04
CA SER A 69 8.19 19.09 3.81
C SER A 69 7.74 18.10 2.74
N GLU A 70 6.44 17.90 2.70
CA GLU A 70 5.74 16.96 1.83
C GLU A 70 5.86 17.35 0.34
N ILE A 71 6.16 18.62 0.06
CA ILE A 71 6.31 19.14 -1.32
C ILE A 71 7.52 18.58 -2.06
N ASN A 72 8.50 17.99 -1.36
CA ASN A 72 9.74 17.49 -1.96
C ASN A 72 9.59 16.10 -2.62
N VAL A 73 8.47 15.85 -3.29
CA VAL A 73 8.30 14.63 -4.11
C VAL A 73 9.29 14.70 -5.27
N LEU A 74 10.40 13.98 -5.14
CA LEU A 74 11.45 13.92 -6.14
C LEU A 74 11.02 13.02 -7.30
N LEU A 75 10.53 13.63 -8.39
CA LEU A 75 10.34 12.95 -9.67
C LEU A 75 11.70 12.85 -10.39
N GLN A 76 12.45 11.78 -10.12
CA GLN A 76 13.73 11.52 -10.77
C GLN A 76 13.58 10.52 -11.92
N ALA A 77 14.05 10.91 -13.10
CA ALA A 77 13.99 10.06 -14.29
C ALA A 77 14.75 8.74 -14.05
N GLY A 78 14.09 7.63 -14.39
CA GLY A 78 14.70 6.30 -14.34
C GLY A 78 14.73 5.64 -12.95
N LEU A 79 14.30 6.32 -11.88
CA LEU A 79 14.15 5.73 -10.55
C LEU A 79 12.70 5.33 -10.26
N ARG A 80 12.50 4.55 -9.20
CA ARG A 80 11.19 4.05 -8.75
C ARG A 80 10.92 4.39 -7.29
N PRO A 81 10.72 5.69 -6.96
CA PRO A 81 10.50 6.12 -5.58
C PRO A 81 9.21 5.53 -4.98
N ILE A 82 9.31 5.14 -3.71
CA ILE A 82 8.20 4.91 -2.79
C ILE A 82 8.20 6.11 -1.85
N CYS A 83 7.23 7.00 -2.00
CA CYS A 83 7.04 8.18 -1.19
C CYS A 83 6.02 7.89 -0.07
N GLU A 84 6.45 7.95 1.18
CA GLU A 84 5.60 7.78 2.35
C GLU A 84 5.14 9.14 2.87
N PHE A 85 3.83 9.33 3.01
CA PHE A 85 3.25 10.37 3.85
C PHE A 85 2.94 9.77 5.22
N MET A 86 3.36 10.43 6.30
CA MET A 86 3.06 9.98 7.67
C MET A 86 1.55 9.76 7.88
N THR A 87 0.73 10.60 7.27
CA THR A 87 -0.67 10.32 6.99
C THR A 87 -1.11 11.03 5.71
N PHE A 88 -2.09 10.48 4.98
CA PHE A 88 -2.64 11.13 3.80
C PHE A 88 -3.29 12.50 4.08
N ASN A 89 -3.60 12.84 5.34
CA ASN A 89 -4.00 14.20 5.69
C ASN A 89 -2.92 15.23 5.28
N PHE A 90 -1.63 14.88 5.44
CA PHE A 90 -0.51 15.76 5.12
C PHE A 90 -0.18 15.77 3.62
N SER A 91 -0.63 14.75 2.87
CA SER A 91 -0.50 14.73 1.40
C SER A 91 -1.18 15.92 0.72
N MET A 92 -2.10 16.62 1.40
CA MET A 92 -2.70 17.87 0.90
C MET A 92 -1.65 18.94 0.59
N GLN A 93 -0.52 18.97 1.31
CA GLN A 93 0.58 19.91 1.03
C GLN A 93 1.35 19.55 -0.26
N ALA A 94 1.28 18.28 -0.69
CA ALA A 94 1.96 17.76 -1.88
C ALA A 94 1.00 17.46 -3.05
N ILE A 95 -0.31 17.71 -2.89
CA ILE A 95 -1.32 17.24 -3.84
C ILE A 95 -1.12 17.79 -5.25
N ASP A 96 -0.59 19.01 -5.38
CA ASP A 96 -0.23 19.59 -6.67
C ASP A 96 0.82 18.73 -7.40
N GLN A 97 1.85 18.24 -6.70
CA GLN A 97 2.87 17.37 -7.28
C GLN A 97 2.30 16.01 -7.67
N ILE A 98 1.42 15.44 -6.84
CA ILE A 98 0.77 14.16 -7.12
C ILE A 98 -0.12 14.27 -8.38
N ILE A 99 -0.90 15.34 -8.49
CA ILE A 99 -1.87 15.51 -9.58
C ILE A 99 -1.25 16.12 -10.84
N ASN A 100 -0.66 17.31 -10.73
CA ASN A 100 -0.21 18.07 -11.88
C ASN A 100 1.14 17.58 -12.41
N SER A 101 2.06 17.18 -11.53
CA SER A 101 3.39 16.73 -11.94
C SER A 101 3.48 15.23 -12.20
N ALA A 102 2.79 14.37 -11.43
CA ALA A 102 2.85 12.94 -11.64
C ALA A 102 1.72 12.42 -12.56
N ALA A 103 0.45 12.57 -12.16
CA ALA A 103 -0.68 11.94 -12.87
C ALA A 103 -0.81 12.36 -14.34
N LYS A 104 -0.59 13.64 -14.64
CA LYS A 104 -0.85 14.21 -15.97
C LYS A 104 0.33 14.09 -16.93
N THR A 105 1.54 13.84 -16.45
CA THR A 105 2.78 13.94 -17.24
C THR A 105 2.83 12.96 -18.40
N TYR A 106 2.40 11.71 -18.23
CA TYR A 106 2.39 10.75 -19.32
C TYR A 106 1.47 11.19 -20.47
N TYR A 107 0.29 11.73 -20.13
CA TYR A 107 -0.63 12.26 -21.13
C TYR A 107 -0.10 13.53 -21.81
N MET A 108 0.39 14.49 -21.01
CA MET A 108 0.91 15.76 -21.52
C MET A 108 2.17 15.62 -22.38
N SER A 109 2.98 14.61 -22.11
CA SER A 109 4.16 14.26 -22.91
C SER A 109 3.83 13.39 -24.12
N ALA A 110 2.54 13.17 -24.43
CA ALA A 110 2.08 12.29 -25.51
C ALA A 110 2.66 10.86 -25.42
N GLY A 111 2.80 10.34 -24.20
CA GLY A 111 3.31 9.00 -23.92
C GLY A 111 4.83 8.87 -23.86
N LEU A 112 5.57 10.00 -23.88
CA LEU A 112 7.04 9.97 -23.86
C LEU A 112 7.64 9.86 -22.45
N GLN A 113 6.95 10.37 -21.42
CA GLN A 113 7.48 10.42 -20.06
C GLN A 113 6.55 9.67 -19.09
N SER A 114 6.92 8.44 -18.74
CA SER A 114 6.28 7.69 -17.65
C SER A 114 6.74 8.22 -16.28
N VAL A 115 5.93 7.99 -15.25
CA VAL A 115 6.21 8.42 -13.88
C VAL A 115 5.99 7.23 -12.93
N PRO A 116 6.94 6.28 -12.85
CA PRO A 116 6.87 5.13 -11.94
C PRO A 116 7.12 5.57 -10.50
N ILE A 117 6.05 5.94 -9.78
CA ILE A 117 6.12 6.38 -8.38
C ILE A 117 4.96 5.80 -7.57
N VAL A 118 5.25 5.42 -6.33
CA VAL A 118 4.23 5.03 -5.36
C VAL A 118 4.10 6.10 -4.29
N PHE A 119 2.87 6.53 -4.01
CA PHE A 119 2.52 7.34 -2.85
C PHE A 119 1.79 6.45 -1.86
N ARG A 120 2.32 6.27 -0.64
CA ARG A 120 1.72 5.41 0.37
C ARG A 120 1.67 6.04 1.75
N GLY A 121 0.88 5.46 2.63
CA GLY A 121 0.69 5.92 4.01
C GLY A 121 -0.72 5.65 4.54
N PRO A 122 -0.95 5.84 5.84
CA PRO A 122 -2.25 5.64 6.45
C PRO A 122 -3.24 6.74 6.02
N ASN A 123 -4.43 6.32 5.65
CA ASN A 123 -5.55 7.14 5.21
C ASN A 123 -6.74 7.02 6.19
N GLY A 124 -7.71 7.93 6.14
CA GLY A 124 -8.98 7.84 6.89
C GLY A 124 -8.85 7.81 8.42
N ALA A 125 -9.87 7.29 9.10
CA ALA A 125 -10.01 7.43 10.55
C ALA A 125 -9.04 6.56 11.36
N SER A 126 -8.63 7.10 12.51
CA SER A 126 -7.84 6.45 13.56
C SER A 126 -8.49 6.73 14.94
N ALA A 127 -7.96 6.16 16.02
CA ALA A 127 -8.49 6.30 17.37
C ALA A 127 -8.04 7.62 18.03
N GLY A 128 -8.99 8.55 18.22
CA GLY A 128 -8.77 9.74 19.06
C GLY A 128 -7.94 10.86 18.44
N VAL A 129 -7.74 10.87 17.11
CA VAL A 129 -6.84 11.82 16.42
C VAL A 129 -7.54 13.08 15.87
N ALA A 130 -8.85 13.22 16.14
CA ALA A 130 -9.67 14.37 15.78
C ALA A 130 -9.75 14.69 14.27
N ALA A 131 -10.24 15.88 13.92
CA ALA A 131 -10.67 16.23 12.57
C ALA A 131 -9.53 16.26 11.52
N GLN A 132 -8.34 16.71 11.89
CA GLN A 132 -7.23 16.94 10.96
C GLN A 132 -6.37 15.70 10.67
N HIS A 133 -6.66 14.56 11.31
CA HIS A 133 -5.91 13.31 11.15
C HIS A 133 -6.83 12.12 10.79
N SER A 134 -8.06 12.37 10.36
CA SER A 134 -9.08 11.32 10.14
C SER A 134 -9.69 11.30 8.73
N GLN A 135 -9.17 12.10 7.80
CA GLN A 135 -9.79 12.28 6.48
C GLN A 135 -9.48 11.11 5.53
N CYS A 136 -10.49 10.64 4.80
CA CYS A 136 -10.34 9.64 3.74
C CYS A 136 -10.24 10.32 2.36
N PHE A 137 -9.14 10.08 1.65
CA PHE A 137 -8.83 10.68 0.35
C PHE A 137 -9.11 9.77 -0.86
N ALA A 138 -9.77 8.62 -0.65
CA ALA A 138 -10.11 7.69 -1.73
C ALA A 138 -10.89 8.38 -2.86
N ALA A 139 -11.87 9.22 -2.51
CA ALA A 139 -12.66 9.97 -3.50
C ALA A 139 -11.85 11.06 -4.21
N TRP A 140 -10.95 11.74 -3.50
CA TRP A 140 -10.13 12.82 -4.07
C TRP A 140 -9.17 12.27 -5.13
N TYR A 141 -8.34 11.30 -4.76
CA TYR A 141 -7.37 10.73 -5.69
C TYR A 141 -8.04 9.87 -6.77
N GLY A 142 -9.13 9.17 -6.43
CA GLY A 142 -9.89 8.37 -7.39
C GLY A 142 -10.60 9.21 -8.46
N HIS A 143 -10.77 10.51 -8.24
CA HIS A 143 -11.36 11.42 -9.22
C HIS A 143 -10.37 11.90 -10.30
N CYS A 144 -9.06 11.75 -10.10
CA CYS A 144 -8.04 12.32 -10.98
C CYS A 144 -7.53 11.31 -12.02
N PRO A 145 -7.78 11.52 -13.34
CA PRO A 145 -7.23 10.66 -14.39
C PRO A 145 -5.70 10.66 -14.40
N GLY A 146 -5.12 9.51 -14.77
CA GLY A 146 -3.67 9.31 -14.79
C GLY A 146 -3.11 8.72 -13.49
N LEU A 147 -3.87 8.77 -12.38
CA LEU A 147 -3.57 8.01 -11.18
C LEU A 147 -4.22 6.63 -11.19
N LYS A 148 -3.54 5.67 -10.54
CA LYS A 148 -4.17 4.47 -10.01
C LYS A 148 -4.30 4.61 -8.50
N VAL A 149 -5.44 4.23 -7.93
CA VAL A 149 -5.68 4.31 -6.48
C VAL A 149 -6.11 2.94 -5.99
N VAL A 150 -5.40 2.42 -4.99
CA VAL A 150 -5.68 1.14 -4.33
C VAL A 150 -5.80 1.34 -2.83
N SER A 151 -6.63 0.52 -2.18
CA SER A 151 -6.87 0.62 -0.74
C SER A 151 -6.99 -0.78 -0.14
N PRO A 152 -5.87 -1.39 0.30
CA PRO A 152 -5.85 -2.77 0.77
C PRO A 152 -6.61 -2.95 2.09
N TRP A 153 -7.11 -4.16 2.33
CA TRP A 153 -7.79 -4.51 3.58
C TRP A 153 -6.99 -5.50 4.43
N ASN A 154 -6.62 -6.67 3.88
CA ASN A 154 -5.91 -7.71 4.61
C ASN A 154 -4.41 -7.76 4.24
N SER A 155 -3.68 -8.70 4.85
CA SER A 155 -2.24 -8.87 4.61
C SER A 155 -1.89 -9.28 3.18
N GLU A 156 -2.71 -10.12 2.53
CA GLU A 156 -2.50 -10.49 1.12
C GLU A 156 -2.71 -9.29 0.19
N ASP A 157 -3.78 -8.53 0.40
CA ASP A 157 -4.07 -7.30 -0.35
C ASP A 157 -2.91 -6.33 -0.21
N ALA A 158 -2.44 -6.11 1.02
CA ALA A 158 -1.37 -5.16 1.32
C ALA A 158 -0.06 -5.54 0.64
N LYS A 159 0.36 -6.81 0.74
CA LYS A 159 1.57 -7.29 0.07
C LYS A 159 1.43 -7.24 -1.45
N GLY A 160 0.37 -7.85 -1.98
CA GLY A 160 0.19 -8.05 -3.41
C GLY A 160 -0.07 -6.74 -4.16
N LEU A 161 -0.87 -5.82 -3.62
CA LEU A 161 -1.15 -4.54 -4.25
C LEU A 161 0.04 -3.59 -4.16
N LEU A 162 0.80 -3.58 -3.06
CA LEU A 162 1.99 -2.74 -2.96
C LEU A 162 3.08 -3.19 -3.94
N LYS A 163 3.31 -4.49 -4.08
CA LYS A 163 4.25 -5.03 -5.10
C LYS A 163 3.80 -4.66 -6.51
N SER A 164 2.52 -4.82 -6.82
CA SER A 164 1.96 -4.38 -8.11
C SER A 164 2.13 -2.88 -8.33
N ALA A 165 1.92 -2.06 -7.30
CA ALA A 165 2.09 -0.61 -7.37
C ALA A 165 3.56 -0.23 -7.66
N ILE A 166 4.51 -0.84 -6.95
CA ILE A 166 5.95 -0.59 -7.14
C ILE A 166 6.41 -1.01 -8.55
N ARG A 167 5.81 -2.05 -9.11
CA ARG A 167 6.11 -2.56 -10.46
C ARG A 167 5.37 -1.81 -11.59
N ASP A 168 4.43 -0.94 -11.27
CA ASP A 168 3.66 -0.18 -12.26
C ASP A 168 4.48 0.98 -12.85
N GLU A 169 4.31 1.27 -14.14
CA GLU A 169 4.99 2.40 -14.81
C GLU A 169 4.24 3.75 -14.63
N ASN A 170 3.12 3.73 -13.91
CA ASN A 170 2.27 4.90 -13.66
C ASN A 170 2.31 5.29 -12.17
N PRO A 171 1.92 6.52 -11.82
CA PRO A 171 1.79 6.92 -10.43
C PRO A 171 0.65 6.16 -9.74
N VAL A 172 0.97 5.51 -8.62
CA VAL A 172 0.00 4.72 -7.83
C VAL A 172 -0.10 5.26 -6.42
N VAL A 173 -1.32 5.50 -5.96
CA VAL A 173 -1.66 5.86 -4.58
C VAL A 173 -2.12 4.62 -3.83
N VAL A 174 -1.45 4.28 -2.73
CA VAL A 174 -1.75 3.15 -1.85
C VAL A 174 -2.27 3.68 -0.53
N LEU A 175 -3.60 3.63 -0.35
CA LEU A 175 -4.31 4.16 0.81
C LEU A 175 -4.44 3.08 1.89
N GLU A 176 -3.50 3.07 2.83
CA GLU A 176 -3.43 2.09 3.93
C GLU A 176 -4.34 2.48 5.10
N ASN A 177 -4.49 1.62 6.10
CA ASN A 177 -5.26 1.90 7.32
C ASN A 177 -4.42 1.69 8.57
N GLU A 178 -4.35 2.71 9.43
CA GLU A 178 -3.58 2.66 10.66
C GLU A 178 -4.09 1.60 11.66
N LEU A 179 -5.40 1.46 11.81
CA LEU A 179 -6.03 0.46 12.68
C LEU A 179 -5.79 -0.97 12.21
N LEU A 180 -5.55 -1.19 10.91
CA LEU A 180 -5.32 -2.53 10.36
C LEU A 180 -3.86 -2.99 10.47
N TYR A 181 -2.90 -2.08 10.68
CA TYR A 181 -1.47 -2.43 10.72
C TYR A 181 -1.14 -3.55 11.71
N GLY A 182 -1.78 -3.55 12.87
CA GLY A 182 -1.57 -4.58 13.91
C GLY A 182 -2.42 -5.84 13.75
N VAL A 183 -3.33 -5.89 12.78
CA VAL A 183 -4.28 -7.00 12.63
C VAL A 183 -3.60 -8.16 11.88
N PRO A 184 -3.53 -9.36 12.48
CA PRO A 184 -3.03 -10.55 11.79
C PRO A 184 -4.10 -11.15 10.88
N PHE A 185 -3.67 -11.63 9.72
CA PHE A 185 -4.47 -12.40 8.77
C PHE A 185 -3.73 -13.65 8.34
N GLU A 186 -4.48 -14.69 7.95
CA GLU A 186 -3.91 -15.87 7.30
C GLU A 186 -3.35 -15.51 5.92
N MET A 187 -2.16 -16.03 5.63
CA MET A 187 -1.51 -15.89 4.32
C MET A 187 -1.54 -17.24 3.60
N SER A 188 -2.08 -17.25 2.38
CA SER A 188 -1.98 -18.42 1.49
C SER A 188 -0.52 -18.74 1.14
N GLU A 189 -0.27 -19.97 0.70
CA GLU A 189 1.06 -20.37 0.19
C GLU A 189 1.50 -19.49 -0.99
N GLU A 190 0.54 -19.10 -1.85
CA GLU A 190 0.81 -18.22 -3.00
C GLU A 190 1.24 -16.82 -2.53
N ALA A 191 0.56 -16.25 -1.53
CA ALA A 191 0.89 -14.94 -0.98
C ALA A 191 2.25 -14.88 -0.27
N GLN A 192 2.81 -16.02 0.12
CA GLN A 192 4.15 -16.11 0.69
C GLN A 192 5.25 -16.00 -0.37
N SER A 193 4.95 -16.19 -1.66
CA SER A 193 5.91 -16.07 -2.75
C SER A 193 6.45 -14.64 -2.90
N LYS A 194 7.74 -14.51 -3.25
CA LYS A 194 8.35 -13.22 -3.65
C LYS A 194 7.79 -12.67 -4.96
N ASP A 195 7.18 -13.53 -5.78
CA ASP A 195 6.57 -13.15 -7.05
C ASP A 195 5.07 -12.83 -6.94
N PHE A 196 4.48 -12.97 -5.75
CA PHE A 196 3.08 -12.69 -5.53
C PHE A 196 2.74 -11.22 -5.84
N THR A 197 1.72 -11.03 -6.67
CA THR A 197 1.19 -9.70 -7.05
C THR A 197 -0.30 -9.80 -7.25
N ILE A 198 -1.04 -8.75 -6.89
CA ILE A 198 -2.48 -8.66 -7.15
C ILE A 198 -2.73 -7.67 -8.29
N PRO A 199 -3.48 -8.04 -9.35
CA PRO A 199 -3.75 -7.14 -10.46
C PRO A 199 -4.56 -5.92 -10.04
N ILE A 200 -4.02 -4.72 -10.27
CA ILE A 200 -4.73 -3.46 -10.03
C ILE A 200 -5.94 -3.36 -10.96
N GLY A 201 -7.08 -2.91 -10.43
CA GLY A 201 -8.34 -2.79 -11.18
C GLY A 201 -9.21 -4.05 -11.17
N LYS A 202 -8.90 -5.02 -10.30
CA LYS A 202 -9.74 -6.21 -10.05
C LYS A 202 -10.22 -6.22 -8.60
N ALA A 203 -11.53 -6.35 -8.42
CA ALA A 203 -12.11 -6.59 -7.11
C ALA A 203 -12.03 -8.08 -6.76
N LYS A 204 -11.89 -8.39 -5.46
CA LYS A 204 -11.93 -9.74 -4.91
C LYS A 204 -13.29 -10.00 -4.26
N ILE A 205 -13.86 -11.19 -4.48
CA ILE A 205 -15.06 -11.63 -3.77
C ILE A 205 -14.59 -12.31 -2.49
N GLU A 206 -14.74 -11.63 -1.35
CA GLU A 206 -14.34 -12.16 -0.04
C GLU A 206 -15.33 -13.22 0.49
N ARG A 207 -16.62 -13.08 0.15
CA ARG A 207 -17.65 -14.05 0.53
C ARG A 207 -18.74 -14.10 -0.54
N GLN A 208 -19.11 -15.32 -0.95
CA GLN A 208 -20.26 -15.56 -1.83
C GLN A 208 -21.56 -15.47 -1.02
N GLY A 209 -22.62 -14.94 -1.63
CA GLY A 209 -23.95 -14.84 -1.02
C GLY A 209 -25.06 -14.73 -2.05
N ASP A 210 -26.24 -15.23 -1.71
CA ASP A 210 -27.35 -15.41 -2.66
C ASP A 210 -28.42 -14.30 -2.59
N SER A 211 -28.31 -13.38 -1.63
CA SER A 211 -29.39 -12.44 -1.26
C SER A 211 -29.09 -10.96 -1.58
N GLY A 212 -27.99 -10.67 -2.27
CA GLY A 212 -27.59 -9.31 -2.66
C GLY A 212 -26.07 -9.12 -2.74
N GLN A 213 -25.62 -8.12 -3.50
CA GLN A 213 -24.20 -7.79 -3.65
C GLN A 213 -23.82 -6.56 -2.80
N TRP A 214 -22.85 -6.74 -1.92
CA TRP A 214 -22.25 -5.67 -1.12
C TRP A 214 -20.85 -5.37 -1.63
N THR A 215 -20.58 -4.11 -1.95
CA THR A 215 -19.26 -3.66 -2.42
C THR A 215 -18.68 -2.69 -1.41
N LEU A 216 -17.55 -3.06 -0.82
CA LEU A 216 -16.84 -2.28 0.18
C LEU A 216 -15.35 -2.29 -0.11
N PHE A 217 -14.63 -1.31 0.40
CA PHE A 217 -13.17 -1.21 0.30
C PHE A 217 -12.58 -0.94 1.67
N TRP A 218 -11.31 -1.30 1.86
CA TRP A 218 -10.52 -0.89 3.02
C TRP A 218 -11.10 -1.41 4.36
N SER A 219 -10.93 -0.68 5.47
CA SER A 219 -11.39 -1.11 6.79
C SER A 219 -12.90 -1.33 6.93
N SER A 220 -13.71 -0.73 6.06
CA SER A 220 -15.16 -0.99 6.03
C SER A 220 -15.50 -2.45 5.66
N GLN A 221 -14.60 -3.14 4.96
CA GLN A 221 -14.74 -4.58 4.69
C GLN A 221 -14.71 -5.40 5.98
N HIS A 222 -13.88 -5.03 6.96
CA HIS A 222 -13.81 -5.72 8.24
C HIS A 222 -15.16 -5.70 8.97
N LEU A 223 -15.84 -4.54 8.97
CA LEU A 223 -17.16 -4.39 9.57
C LEU A 223 -18.21 -5.25 8.88
N CYS A 224 -18.21 -5.30 7.55
CA CYS A 224 -19.21 -6.05 6.80
C CYS A 224 -18.99 -7.56 6.89
N VAL A 225 -17.77 -8.05 6.71
CA VAL A 225 -17.48 -9.49 6.82
C VAL A 225 -17.91 -10.01 8.20
N ASN A 226 -17.58 -9.28 9.27
CA ASN A 226 -17.99 -9.64 10.63
C ASN A 226 -19.51 -9.51 10.87
N SER A 227 -20.19 -8.58 10.20
CA SER A 227 -21.64 -8.39 10.33
C SER A 227 -22.44 -9.47 9.62
N VAL A 228 -21.98 -9.92 8.43
CA VAL A 228 -22.67 -10.98 7.66
C VAL A 228 -22.53 -12.34 8.35
N THR A 229 -21.48 -12.60 9.14
CA THR A 229 -21.41 -13.78 10.01
C THR A 229 -22.51 -13.82 11.08
N ASN A 230 -23.05 -12.67 11.49
CA ASN A 230 -24.13 -12.61 12.49
C ASN A 230 -25.54 -12.71 11.88
N LEU A 231 -25.66 -12.76 10.55
CA LEU A 231 -26.94 -12.83 9.83
C LEU A 231 -27.31 -14.25 9.36
N THR A 232 -26.45 -15.23 9.65
CA THR A 232 -26.65 -16.68 9.39
C THR A 232 -26.72 -17.43 10.69
#